data_AF-A0A286IJU9-F1
#
_entry.id   AF-A0A286IJU9-F1
#
_cell.length_a   1.000
_cell.length_b   1.000
_cell.length_c   1.000
_cell.angle_alpha   90.00
_cell.angle_beta   90.00
_cell.angle_gamma   90.00
#
_symmetry.space_group_name_H-M   'P 1'
#
loop_
_entity.id
_entity.type
_entity.pdbx_description
1 polymer ?
#
loop_
_entity_poly.entity_id
_entity_poly.type
_entity_poly.pdbx_seq_one_letter_code
_entity_poly.pdbx_strand_id
1 'polypeptide(L)' 'MIYSHPNYRITFLNEKSLREELKNWCREDLILWLKWNDPNGIYNDEESMEELGNIMTYEEGVEIIVKQVIQA' A
#
# COMPACT_ATOMS: atom_id res chain seq x y z
N MET A 1 -8.57 10.01 -21.22
CA MET A 1 -7.81 11.04 -20.48
C MET A 1 -7.33 10.40 -19.19
N ILE A 2 -6.06 10.67 -18.88
CA ILE A 2 -5.16 9.88 -18.05
C ILE A 2 -5.65 9.86 -16.59
N TYR A 3 -5.64 8.67 -15.99
CA TYR A 3 -6.09 8.34 -14.63
C TYR A 3 -5.68 9.41 -13.60
N SER A 4 -6.67 10.10 -13.01
CA SER A 4 -6.44 11.05 -11.92
C SER A 4 -7.05 10.50 -10.62
N HIS A 5 -6.76 9.23 -10.30
CA HIS A 5 -6.98 8.79 -8.93
C HIS A 5 -5.82 9.33 -8.09
N PRO A 6 -6.07 10.02 -6.96
CA PRO A 6 -5.03 10.59 -6.10
C PRO A 6 -3.90 9.60 -5.75
N ASN A 7 -4.23 8.31 -5.72
CA ASN A 7 -3.33 7.20 -5.43
C ASN A 7 -2.16 7.04 -6.43
N TYR A 8 -2.28 7.51 -7.67
CA TYR A 8 -1.17 7.51 -8.64
C TYR A 8 -0.06 8.50 -8.26
N ARG A 9 -0.28 9.44 -7.33
CA ARG A 9 0.75 10.42 -6.95
C ARG A 9 2.03 9.74 -6.43
N ILE A 10 1.89 8.63 -5.69
CA ILE A 10 3.04 7.98 -5.05
C ILE A 10 3.86 7.14 -6.03
N THR A 11 3.29 6.72 -7.17
CA THR A 11 3.97 5.86 -8.16
C THR A 11 5.11 6.58 -8.90
N PHE A 12 5.21 7.90 -8.78
CA PHE A 12 6.26 8.72 -9.39
C PHE A 12 7.34 9.17 -8.38
N LEU A 13 7.23 8.77 -7.11
CA LEU A 13 8.19 9.15 -6.08
C LEU A 13 9.39 8.18 -6.08
N ASN A 14 10.59 8.71 -5.82
CA ASN A 14 11.74 7.86 -5.48
C ASN A 14 11.55 7.23 -4.09
N GLU A 15 12.30 6.18 -3.77
CA GLU A 15 12.14 5.44 -2.51
C GLU A 15 12.18 6.33 -1.26
N LYS A 16 13.13 7.29 -1.19
CA LYS A 16 13.24 8.19 -0.05
C LYS A 16 11.99 9.06 0.09
N SER A 17 11.57 9.70 -0.99
CA SER A 17 10.37 10.54 -1.00
C SER A 17 9.09 9.75 -0.74
N LEU A 18 9.00 8.52 -1.23
CA LEU A 18 7.89 7.61 -0.98
C LEU A 18 7.79 7.27 0.51
N ARG A 19 8.91 6.86 1.14
CA ARG A 19 8.94 6.54 2.56
C ARG A 19 8.57 7.75 3.44
N GLU A 20 8.99 8.96 3.08
CA GLU A 20 8.58 10.17 3.80
C GLU A 20 7.09 10.49 3.61
N GLU A 21 6.52 10.27 2.42
CA GLU A 21 5.07 10.46 2.20
C GLU A 21 4.27 9.46 3.03
N LEU A 22 4.64 8.17 3.03
CA LEU A 22 3.94 7.09 3.73
C LEU A 22 3.94 7.29 5.26
N LYS A 23 4.92 8.00 5.84
CA LYS A 23 4.88 8.39 7.27
C LYS A 23 3.67 9.22 7.66
N ASN A 24 3.01 9.87 6.69
CA ASN A 24 1.82 10.68 6.94
C ASN A 24 0.52 9.87 6.80
N TRP A 25 0.61 8.58 6.47
CA TRP A 25 -0.53 7.71 6.28
C TRP A 25 -0.77 6.87 7.53
N CYS A 26 -2.02 6.56 7.82
CA CYS A 26 -2.32 5.50 8.78
C CYS A 26 -2.30 4.13 8.09
N ARG A 27 -2.37 3.07 8.88
CA ARG A 27 -2.38 1.69 8.37
C ARG A 27 -3.56 1.44 7.43
N GLU A 28 -4.71 2.05 7.72
CA GLU A 28 -5.92 1.94 6.92
C GLU A 28 -5.73 2.58 5.54
N ASP A 29 -5.02 3.72 5.45
CA ASP A 29 -4.67 4.35 4.16
C ASP A 29 -3.77 3.42 3.32
N LEU A 30 -2.81 2.72 3.95
CA LEU A 30 -1.96 1.75 3.27
C LEU A 30 -2.80 0.60 2.70
N ILE A 31 -3.72 0.03 3.50
CA ILE A 31 -4.62 -1.04 3.07
C ILE A 31 -5.48 -0.58 1.89
N LEU A 32 -6.04 0.63 1.95
CA LEU A 32 -6.87 1.19 0.88
C LEU A 32 -6.09 1.34 -0.43
N TRP A 33 -4.85 1.82 -0.36
CA TRP A 33 -3.99 1.93 -1.54
C TRP A 33 -3.61 0.56 -2.09
N LEU A 34 -3.24 -0.39 -1.22
CA LEU A 34 -2.87 -1.75 -1.61
C LEU A 34 -4.03 -2.48 -2.28
N LYS A 35 -5.25 -2.39 -1.74
CA LYS A 35 -6.46 -2.95 -2.37
C LYS A 35 -6.80 -2.26 -3.70
N TRP A 36 -6.50 -0.98 -3.83
CA TRP A 36 -6.69 -0.27 -5.09
C TRP A 36 -5.66 -0.69 -6.15
N ASN A 37 -4.41 -0.92 -5.74
CA ASN A 37 -3.32 -1.31 -6.63
C ASN A 37 -3.39 -2.79 -7.03
N ASP A 38 -3.68 -3.68 -6.08
CA ASP A 38 -3.92 -5.11 -6.28
C ASP A 38 -5.26 -5.52 -5.63
N PRO A 39 -6.36 -5.49 -6.39
CA PRO A 39 -7.69 -5.86 -5.87
C PRO A 39 -7.81 -7.32 -5.43
N ASN A 40 -6.89 -8.20 -5.83
CA ASN A 40 -6.88 -9.60 -5.40
C ASN A 40 -5.99 -9.83 -4.17
N GLY A 41 -5.28 -8.80 -3.70
CA GLY A 41 -4.40 -8.91 -2.54
C GLY A 41 -5.16 -8.96 -1.22
N ILE A 42 -4.67 -9.79 -0.30
CA ILE A 42 -5.21 -9.98 1.04
C ILE A 42 -4.52 -8.98 1.98
N TYR A 43 -5.20 -7.87 2.26
CA TYR A 43 -4.62 -6.76 3.06
C TYR A 43 -5.48 -6.34 4.25
N ASN A 44 -6.80 -6.60 4.21
CA ASN A 44 -7.66 -6.25 5.32
C ASN A 44 -7.59 -7.30 6.43
N ASP A 45 -7.93 -6.90 7.65
CA ASP A 45 -7.72 -7.73 8.84
C ASP A 45 -8.56 -9.01 8.84
N GLU A 46 -9.78 -8.94 8.30
CA GLU A 46 -10.71 -10.08 8.23
C GLU A 46 -10.17 -11.15 7.27
N GLU A 47 -9.91 -10.77 6.02
CA GLU A 47 -9.33 -11.66 4.99
C GLU A 47 -7.95 -12.18 5.42
N SER A 48 -7.11 -11.32 6.00
CA SER A 48 -5.76 -11.70 6.44
C SER A 48 -5.80 -12.67 7.63
N MET A 49 -6.71 -12.47 8.58
CA MET A 49 -6.88 -13.41 9.69
C MET A 49 -7.45 -14.75 9.22
N GLU A 50 -8.40 -14.75 8.27
CA GLU A 50 -9.02 -15.97 7.73
C GLU A 50 -8.06 -16.80 6.87
N GLU A 51 -7.30 -16.15 5.98
CA GLU A 51 -6.48 -16.83 4.98
C GLU A 51 -5.02 -17.04 5.44
N LEU A 52 -4.48 -16.10 6.22
CA LEU A 52 -3.05 -16.09 6.60
C LEU A 52 -2.83 -16.27 8.12
N GLY A 53 -3.86 -16.07 8.94
CA GLY A 53 -3.77 -16.18 10.40
C GLY A 53 -2.98 -15.06 11.08
N ASN A 54 -2.76 -13.95 10.38
CA ASN A 54 -2.09 -12.76 10.90
C ASN A 54 -2.71 -11.48 10.34
N ILE A 55 -2.42 -10.35 10.98
CA ILE A 55 -2.83 -9.02 10.50
C ILE A 55 -1.58 -8.28 10.02
N MET A 56 -1.70 -7.62 8.87
CA MET A 56 -0.65 -6.78 8.32
C MET A 56 -0.40 -5.58 9.23
N THR A 57 0.86 -5.43 9.66
CA THR A 57 1.34 -4.27 10.41
C THR A 57 1.55 -3.06 9.51
N TYR A 58 1.70 -1.88 10.12
CA TYR A 58 2.02 -0.66 9.38
C TYR A 58 3.35 -0.79 8.61
N GLU A 59 4.39 -1.32 9.27
CA GLU A 59 5.72 -1.50 8.70
C GLU A 59 5.70 -2.45 7.50
N GLU A 60 4.96 -3.56 7.61
CA GLU A 60 4.76 -4.49 6.49
C GLU A 60 4.04 -3.81 5.32
N GLY A 61 2.98 -3.05 5.60
CA GLY A 61 2.24 -2.30 4.57
C GLY A 61 3.14 -1.31 3.82
N VAL A 62 3.98 -0.58 4.55
CA VAL A 62 4.98 0.33 3.94
C VAL A 62 5.94 -0.43 3.04
N GLU A 63 6.49 -1.55 3.50
CA GLU A 63 7.44 -2.34 2.70
C GLU A 63 6.79 -2.95 1.45
N ILE A 64 5.53 -3.39 1.52
CA ILE A 64 4.80 -3.90 0.36
C ILE A 64 4.60 -2.79 -0.68
N ILE A 65 4.14 -1.59 -0.26
CA ILE A 65 3.96 -0.45 -1.18
C ILE A 65 5.30 -0.05 -1.80
N VAL A 66 6.37 0.08 -1.01
CA VAL A 66 7.69 0.45 -1.53
C VAL A 66 8.18 -0.56 -2.57
N LYS A 67 8.02 -1.86 -2.31
CA LYS A 67 8.36 -2.90 -3.29
C LYS A 67 7.52 -2.77 -4.56
N GLN A 68 6.19 -2.61 -4.45
CA GLN A 68 5.30 -2.49 -5.60
C GLN A 68 5.54 -1.23 -6.43
N VAL A 69 5.97 -0.11 -5.83
CA VAL A 69 6.25 1.13 -6.57
C VAL A 69 7.64 1.15 -7.20
N ILE A 70 8.66 0.64 -6.51
CA ILE A 70 10.07 0.73 -6.96
C ILE A 70 10.47 -0.43 -7.87
N GLN A 71 9.87 -1.61 -7.70
CA GLN A 71 10.17 -2.80 -8.51
C GLN A 71 9.19 -3.02 -9.67
N ALA A 72 8.26 -2.08 -9.90
CA ALA A 72 7.33 -2.10 -11.04
C ALA A 72 7.95 -1.60 -12.35
#